data_AF-A0A1C2Y0M4-F1
#
_entry.id   AF-A0A1C2Y0M4-F1
#
_cell.length_a   1.000
_cell.length_b   1.000
_cell.length_c   1.000
_cell.angle_alpha   90.00
_cell.angle_beta   90.00
_cell.angle_gamma   90.00
#
_symmetry.space_group_name_H-M   'P 1'
#
loop_
_entity.id
_entity.type
_entity.pdbx_description
1 polymer ?
#
loop_
_entity_poly.entity_id
_entity_poly.type
_entity_poly.pdbx_seq_one_letter_code
_entity_poly.pdbx_strand_id
1 'polypeptide(L)'
;MPEDPQGAIRSLCEQNNLSYALVLAVYQAEGIDNITIDTAKSEIEKLAYYRNYWAARGYADEFVFDLMLLSNHYGLEGCQKQMEDGGSADPDSYVQRVADFKYNLEQNQGV
;
A
#
# COMPACT_ATOMS: atom_id res chain seq x y z
N MET A 1 1.26 16.59 25.13
CA MET A 1 0.14 16.49 24.17
C MET A 1 -0.10 15.02 23.94
N PRO A 2 -1.35 14.53 23.86
CA PRO A 2 -1.55 13.20 23.32
C PRO A 2 -0.98 13.21 21.90
N GLU A 3 -0.10 12.26 21.60
CA GLU A 3 0.43 12.07 20.26
C GLU A 3 -0.76 11.89 19.32
N ASP A 4 -0.93 12.78 18.35
CA ASP A 4 -1.92 12.62 17.29
C ASP A 4 -1.46 11.45 16.41
N PRO A 5 -2.06 10.25 16.53
CA PRO A 5 -1.57 9.08 15.82
C PRO A 5 -1.70 9.25 14.30
N GLN A 6 -2.70 10.02 13.84
CA GLN A 6 -2.87 10.31 12.42
C GLN A 6 -1.78 11.23 11.90
N GLY A 7 -1.41 12.26 12.67
CA GLY A 7 -0.27 13.12 12.37
C GLY A 7 1.05 12.33 12.27
N ALA A 8 1.28 11.41 13.21
CA ALA A 8 2.48 10.55 13.18
C ALA A 8 2.53 9.63 11.95
N ILE A 9 1.41 8.98 11.62
CA ILE A 9 1.30 8.12 10.43
C ILE A 9 1.51 8.93 9.15
N ARG A 10 0.94 10.14 9.06
CA ARG A 10 1.16 11.03 7.92
C ARG A 10 2.63 11.36 7.71
N SER A 11 3.35 11.74 8.79
CA SER A 11 4.79 12.00 8.70
C SER A 11 5.60 10.76 8.27
N LEU A 12 5.20 9.56 8.70
CA LEU A 12 5.83 8.32 8.26
C LEU A 12 5.61 8.07 6.76
N CYS A 13 4.41 8.33 6.26
CA CYS A 13 4.10 8.25 4.82
C CYS A 13 4.98 9.20 4.00
N GLU A 14 5.07 10.47 4.43
CA GLU A 14 5.91 11.49 3.77
C GLU A 14 7.39 11.07 3.73
N GLN A 15 7.94 10.57 4.84
CA GLN A 15 9.33 10.09 4.92
C GLN A 15 9.62 8.92 3.97
N ASN A 16 8.60 8.13 3.65
CA ASN A 16 8.70 6.96 2.78
C ASN A 16 8.23 7.22 1.34
N ASN A 17 7.89 8.46 0.99
CA ASN A 17 7.29 8.85 -0.29
C ASN A 17 6.02 8.05 -0.64
N LEU A 18 5.19 7.76 0.36
CA LEU A 18 3.89 7.11 0.17
C LEU A 18 2.77 8.11 0.43
N SER A 19 1.67 7.98 -0.33
CA SER A 19 0.47 8.77 -0.06
C SER A 19 -0.17 8.33 1.26
N TYR A 20 -0.54 9.30 2.10
CA TYR A 20 -1.30 9.01 3.32
C TYR A 20 -2.65 8.33 3.00
N ALA A 21 -3.34 8.79 1.96
CA ALA A 21 -4.60 8.20 1.51
C ALA A 21 -4.43 6.76 1.01
N LEU A 22 -3.32 6.45 0.33
CA LEU A 22 -2.99 5.08 -0.09
C LEU A 22 -2.86 4.14 1.11
N VAL A 23 -2.10 4.55 2.13
CA VAL A 23 -1.86 3.71 3.32
C VAL A 23 -3.16 3.45 4.08
N LEU A 24 -4.02 4.48 4.22
CA LEU A 24 -5.35 4.30 4.80
C LEU A 24 -6.24 3.37 3.96
N ALA A 25 -6.18 3.47 2.63
CA ALA A 25 -6.94 2.61 1.74
C ALA A 25 -6.52 1.13 1.85
N VAL A 26 -5.21 0.87 2.01
CA VAL A 26 -4.71 -0.48 2.30
C VAL A 26 -5.26 -0.99 3.61
N TYR A 27 -5.24 -0.20 4.69
CA TYR A 27 -5.80 -0.62 5.98
C TYR A 27 -7.30 -0.93 5.89
N GLN A 28 -8.07 -0.12 5.16
CA GLN A 28 -9.48 -0.39 4.92
C GLN A 28 -9.70 -1.68 4.10
N ALA A 29 -8.91 -1.90 3.06
CA ALA A 29 -9.00 -3.12 2.24
C ALA A 29 -8.67 -4.39 3.05
N GLU A 30 -7.74 -4.29 4.01
CA GLU A 30 -7.35 -5.37 4.92
C GLU A 30 -8.27 -5.49 6.16
N GLY A 31 -9.28 -4.62 6.31
CA GLY A 31 -10.19 -4.62 7.46
C GLY A 31 -9.52 -4.23 8.79
N ILE A 32 -8.49 -3.39 8.74
CA ILE A 32 -7.73 -2.92 9.90
C ILE A 32 -8.33 -1.60 10.41
N ASP A 33 -9.06 -1.66 11.51
CA ASP A 33 -9.76 -0.49 12.08
C ASP A 33 -8.95 0.27 13.15
N ASN A 34 -7.94 -0.37 13.76
CA ASN A 34 -7.14 0.21 14.85
C ASN A 34 -5.66 -0.12 14.68
N ILE A 35 -4.91 0.80 14.07
CA ILE A 35 -3.46 0.63 13.91
C ILE A 35 -2.68 1.38 14.99
N THR A 36 -1.69 0.72 15.57
CA THR A 36 -0.72 1.38 16.45
C THR A 36 0.35 2.09 15.62
N ILE A 37 1.02 3.10 16.17
CA ILE A 37 2.08 3.82 15.45
C ILE A 37 3.22 2.86 15.05
N ASP A 38 3.62 1.94 15.93
CA ASP A 38 4.67 0.96 15.64
C ASP A 38 4.27 0.00 14.51
N THR A 39 3.03 -0.48 14.52
CA THR A 39 2.50 -1.30 13.43
C THR A 39 2.45 -0.50 12.13
N ALA A 40 1.96 0.74 12.17
CA ALA A 40 1.90 1.59 10.99
C ALA A 40 3.28 1.86 10.39
N LYS A 41 4.29 2.09 11.23
CA LYS A 41 5.68 2.25 10.77
C LYS A 41 6.15 1.02 9.99
N SER A 42 6.00 -0.17 10.57
CA SER A 42 6.42 -1.41 9.91
C SER A 42 5.68 -1.65 8.59
N GLU A 43 4.38 -1.38 8.54
CA GLU A 43 3.57 -1.57 7.34
C GLU A 43 3.92 -0.56 6.23
N ILE A 44 4.17 0.70 6.58
CA ILE A 44 4.61 1.75 5.65
C ILE A 44 5.99 1.42 5.07
N GLU A 45 6.96 1.04 5.92
CA GLU A 45 8.30 0.65 5.49
C GLU A 45 8.24 -0.57 4.55
N LYS A 46 7.36 -1.55 4.84
CA LYS A 46 7.13 -2.73 4.00
C LYS A 46 6.55 -2.37 2.63
N LEU A 47 5.54 -1.49 2.57
CA LEU A 47 4.98 -1.00 1.30
C LEU A 47 6.03 -0.25 0.46
N ALA A 48 6.81 0.62 1.11
CA ALA A 48 7.88 1.36 0.45
C ALA A 48 8.97 0.43 -0.09
N TYR A 49 9.31 -0.63 0.66
CA TYR A 49 10.21 -1.68 0.22
C TYR A 49 9.69 -2.37 -1.04
N TYR A 50 8.43 -2.80 -1.10
CA TYR A 50 7.87 -3.44 -2.29
C TYR A 50 7.84 -2.52 -3.51
N ARG A 51 7.43 -1.24 -3.35
CA ARG A 51 7.51 -0.24 -4.42
C ARG A 51 8.93 -0.16 -5.00
N ASN A 52 9.92 0.02 -4.12
CA ASN A 52 11.31 0.16 -4.52
C ASN A 52 11.85 -1.13 -5.17
N TYR A 53 11.44 -2.29 -4.68
CA TYR A 53 11.83 -3.59 -5.22
C TYR A 53 11.40 -3.77 -6.68
N TRP A 54 10.18 -3.39 -7.02
CA TRP A 54 9.65 -3.49 -8.38
C TRP A 54 10.17 -2.37 -9.28
N ALA A 55 10.27 -1.13 -8.78
CA ALA A 55 10.86 -0.03 -9.54
C ALA A 55 12.32 -0.32 -9.93
N ALA A 56 13.12 -0.90 -9.02
CA ALA A 56 14.51 -1.28 -9.29
C ALA A 56 14.66 -2.37 -10.38
N ARG A 57 13.59 -3.09 -10.72
CA ARG A 57 13.54 -4.08 -11.81
C ARG A 57 13.12 -3.49 -13.15
N GLY A 58 12.82 -2.19 -13.20
CA GLY A 58 12.49 -1.47 -14.42
C GLY A 58 11.01 -1.56 -14.83
N TYR A 59 10.12 -1.95 -13.91
CA TYR A 59 8.68 -1.85 -14.15
C TYR A 59 8.26 -0.37 -14.20
N ALA A 60 7.29 -0.04 -15.07
CA ALA A 60 6.72 1.30 -15.13
C ALA A 60 5.86 1.59 -13.90
N ASP A 61 5.67 2.88 -13.57
CA ASP A 61 5.04 3.33 -12.34
C ASP A 61 3.65 2.72 -12.09
N GLU A 62 2.83 2.57 -13.15
CA GLU A 62 1.51 1.93 -13.06
C GLU A 62 1.60 0.46 -12.59
N PHE A 63 2.54 -0.30 -13.14
CA PHE A 63 2.78 -1.69 -12.74
C PHE A 63 3.45 -1.77 -11.37
N VAL A 64 4.32 -0.82 -11.02
CA VAL A 64 4.95 -0.76 -9.70
C VAL A 64 3.89 -0.57 -8.60
N PHE A 65 2.86 0.24 -8.85
CA PHE A 65 1.75 0.42 -7.93
C PHE A 65 0.99 -0.89 -7.69
N ASP A 66 0.58 -1.56 -8.78
CA ASP A 66 -0.16 -2.83 -8.70
C ASP A 66 0.67 -3.91 -8.00
N LEU A 67 1.94 -4.08 -8.40
CA LEU A 67 2.84 -5.09 -7.85
C LEU A 67 3.18 -4.82 -6.38
N MET A 68 3.28 -3.56 -5.96
CA MET A 68 3.45 -3.19 -4.54
C MET A 68 2.25 -3.68 -3.71
N LEU A 69 1.02 -3.43 -4.17
CA LEU A 69 -0.20 -3.85 -3.49
C LEU A 69 -0.34 -5.37 -3.45
N LEU A 70 -0.10 -6.04 -4.57
CA LEU A 70 -0.15 -7.49 -4.66
C LEU A 70 0.93 -8.16 -3.80
N SER A 71 2.13 -7.57 -3.72
CA SER A 71 3.19 -8.05 -2.81
C SER A 71 2.83 -7.86 -1.34
N ASN A 72 2.04 -6.83 -1.02
CA ASN A 72 1.50 -6.65 0.33
C ASN A 72 0.49 -7.74 0.69
N HIS A 73 -0.40 -8.07 -0.25
CA HIS A 73 -1.50 -9.01 -0.03
C HIS A 73 -1.07 -10.48 -0.09
N TYR A 74 -0.26 -10.85 -1.10
CA TYR A 74 0.15 -12.24 -1.34
C TYR A 74 1.58 -12.56 -0.84
N GLY A 75 2.30 -11.56 -0.36
CA GLY A 75 3.74 -11.65 -0.12
C GLY A 75 4.55 -11.56 -1.41
N LEU A 76 5.79 -11.11 -1.30
CA LEU A 76 6.67 -10.86 -2.43
C LEU A 76 6.91 -12.13 -3.27
N GLU A 77 7.23 -13.26 -2.63
CA GLU A 77 7.45 -14.52 -3.34
C GLU A 77 6.20 -15.03 -4.05
N GLY A 78 5.03 -14.81 -3.46
CA GLY A 78 3.74 -15.16 -4.07
C GLY A 78 3.49 -14.35 -5.34
N CYS A 79 3.72 -13.04 -5.26
CA CYS A 79 3.59 -12.13 -6.40
C CYS A 79 4.60 -12.47 -7.52
N GLN A 80 5.85 -12.78 -7.17
CA GLN A 80 6.87 -13.20 -8.16
C GLN A 80 6.47 -14.46 -8.91
N LYS A 81 5.98 -15.50 -8.22
CA LYS A 81 5.52 -16.74 -8.86
C LYS A 81 4.37 -16.49 -9.83
N GLN A 82 3.39 -15.67 -9.44
CA GLN A 82 2.27 -15.32 -10.32
C GLN A 82 2.74 -14.65 -11.62
N MET A 83 3.75 -13.79 -11.53
CA MET A 83 4.35 -13.13 -12.70
C MET A 83 5.10 -14.12 -13.61
N GLU A 84 5.77 -15.12 -13.04
CA GLU A 84 6.47 -16.18 -13.80
C GLU A 84 5.49 -17.13 -14.50
N ASP A 85 4.36 -17.43 -13.85
CA ASP A 85 3.34 -18.37 -14.35
C ASP A 85 2.38 -17.75 -15.38
N GLY A 86 2.48 -16.43 -15.64
CA GLY A 86 1.58 -15.72 -16.56
C GLY A 86 0.12 -15.66 -16.08
N GLY A 87 -0.11 -15.80 -14.78
CA GLY A 87 -1.45 -15.79 -14.16
C GLY A 87 -2.11 -14.41 -14.17
N SER A 88 -3.42 -14.35 -13.89
CA SER A 88 -4.10 -13.07 -13.65
C SER A 88 -3.52 -12.42 -12.40
N ALA A 89 -2.97 -11.22 -12.53
CA ALA A 89 -2.21 -10.55 -11.48
C ALA A 89 -3.03 -10.23 -10.22
N ASP A 90 -4.36 -10.25 -10.25
CA ASP A 90 -5.21 -9.83 -9.12
C ASP A 90 -6.55 -10.61 -9.08
N PRO A 91 -6.56 -11.89 -8.66
CA PRO A 91 -7.74 -12.75 -8.76
C PRO A 91 -8.91 -12.33 -7.86
N ASP A 92 -8.65 -11.56 -6.81
CA ASP A 92 -9.66 -11.07 -5.86
C ASP A 92 -9.93 -9.56 -5.99
N SER A 93 -9.41 -8.93 -7.06
CA SER A 93 -9.56 -7.49 -7.33
C SER A 93 -9.09 -6.62 -6.16
N TYR A 94 -8.06 -7.04 -5.43
CA TYR A 94 -7.47 -6.31 -4.32
C TYR A 94 -6.98 -4.92 -4.73
N VAL A 95 -6.29 -4.82 -5.87
CA VAL A 95 -5.77 -3.56 -6.39
C VAL A 95 -6.91 -2.58 -6.66
N GLN A 96 -7.96 -3.05 -7.34
CA GLN A 96 -9.13 -2.22 -7.63
C GLN A 96 -9.80 -1.72 -6.34
N ARG A 97 -9.93 -2.59 -5.34
CA ARG A 97 -10.56 -2.26 -4.05
C ARG A 97 -9.74 -1.22 -3.27
N VAL A 98 -8.42 -1.33 -3.24
CA VAL A 98 -7.54 -0.29 -2.65
C VAL A 98 -7.66 1.02 -3.43
N ALA A 99 -7.68 0.98 -4.76
CA ALA A 99 -7.83 2.17 -5.60
C ALA A 99 -9.16 2.90 -5.33
N ASP A 100 -10.27 2.16 -5.20
CA ASP A 100 -11.59 2.70 -4.90
C ASP A 100 -11.62 3.36 -3.51
N PHE A 101 -11.05 2.72 -2.48
CA PHE A 101 -10.93 3.33 -1.16
C PHE A 101 -10.08 4.60 -1.17
N LYS A 102 -8.93 4.56 -1.85
CA LYS A 102 -8.04 5.72 -1.97
C LYS A 102 -8.75 6.90 -2.63
N TYR A 103 -9.45 6.66 -3.75
CA TYR A 103 -10.22 7.69 -4.45
C TYR A 103 -11.27 8.32 -3.53
N ASN A 104 -12.02 7.49 -2.81
CA ASN A 104 -13.05 7.97 -1.88
C ASN A 104 -12.47 8.80 -0.72
N LEU A 105 -11.29 8.44 -0.21
CA LEU A 105 -10.60 9.20 0.84
C LEU A 105 -10.15 10.57 0.32
N GLU A 106 -9.55 10.63 -0.86
CA GLU A 106 -9.09 11.88 -1.48
C GLU A 106 -10.26 12.84 -1.75
N GLN A 107 -11.42 12.33 -2.18
CA GLN A 107 -12.63 13.15 -2.39
C GLN A 107 -13.28 13.63 -1.09
N ASN A 108 -13.31 12.81 -0.04
CA ASN A 108 -14.06 13.12 1.18
C ASN A 108 -13.26 13.88 2.23
N GLN A 109 -11.93 13.74 2.25
CA GLN A 109 -11.08 14.31 3.30
C GLN A 109 -10.21 15.48 2.82
N GLY A 110 -10.20 15.80 1.52
CA GLY A 110 -9.35 16.88 0.97
C GLY A 110 -7.87 16.68 1.32
N VAL A 111 -7.42 15.42 1.31
CA VAL A 111 -6.03 15.01 1.54
C VAL A 111 -5.26 15.09 0.25
#